data_AF-A0A6I6UMF1-F1
#
_entry.id   AF-A0A6I6UMF1-F1
#
_cell.length_a   1.000
_cell.length_b   1.000
_cell.length_c   1.000
_cell.angle_alpha   90.00
_cell.angle_beta   90.00
_cell.angle_gamma   90.00
#
_symmetry.space_group_name_H-M   'P 1'
#
loop_
_entity.id
_entity.type
_entity.pdbx_description
1 polymer ?
#
loop_
_entity_poly.entity_id
_entity_poly.type
_entity_poly.pdbx_seq_one_letter_code
_entity_poly.pdbx_strand_id
1 'polypeptide(L)'
;MADVEVFIGDLTDRTFHYEGGDWNHNYPKRISPFFPKGYDLFFALLDGIYYKRFEGRQTDWGSHTCLMYPDEMLSVLEDYYKREGDNEEVQQLFQFIKKLDYGRQYGLVACEMS
;
A
#
# COMPACT_ATOMS: atom_id res chain seq x y z
N MET A 1 12.96 15.16 -8.76
CA MET A 1 11.92 14.12 -8.91
C MET A 1 11.41 13.87 -7.51
N ALA A 2 10.09 13.88 -7.29
CA ALA A 2 9.56 13.45 -6.00
C ALA A 2 9.90 11.97 -5.84
N ASP A 3 10.47 11.59 -4.71
CA ASP A 3 10.65 10.18 -4.40
C ASP A 3 9.25 9.63 -4.08
N VAL A 4 8.89 8.47 -4.61
CA VAL A 4 7.58 7.86 -4.34
C VAL A 4 7.79 6.48 -3.74
N GLU A 5 6.87 6.09 -2.87
CA GLU A 5 6.99 4.85 -2.13
C GLU A 5 5.64 4.16 -1.96
N VAL A 6 5.68 2.83 -1.88
CA VAL A 6 4.55 2.00 -1.51
C VAL A 6 4.88 1.24 -0.22
N PHE A 7 3.93 1.22 0.71
CA PHE A 7 4.08 0.48 1.96
C PHE A 7 2.74 -0.02 2.51
N ILE A 8 2.79 -0.95 3.47
CA ILE A 8 1.63 -1.39 4.24
C ILE A 8 1.58 -0.58 5.52
N GLY A 9 0.45 0.07 5.78
CA GLY A 9 0.19 0.83 6.98
C GLY A 9 -0.85 0.20 7.89
N ASP A 10 -0.72 0.50 9.18
CA ASP A 10 -1.65 0.11 10.23
C ASP A 10 -2.86 1.04 10.27
N LEU A 11 -4.04 0.52 9.91
CA LEU A 11 -5.29 1.28 9.94
C LEU A 11 -5.81 1.55 11.36
N THR A 12 -5.26 0.88 12.37
CA THR A 12 -5.61 1.14 13.78
C THR A 12 -4.83 2.30 14.38
N ASP A 13 -3.92 2.89 13.60
CA ASP A 13 -3.21 4.09 13.97
C ASP A 13 -4.18 5.23 14.24
N ARG A 14 -4.16 5.76 15.46
CA ARG A 14 -5.09 6.79 15.92
C ARG A 14 -4.87 8.13 15.24
N THR A 15 -3.71 8.34 14.64
CA THR A 15 -3.42 9.56 13.87
C THR A 15 -3.90 9.48 12.43
N PHE A 16 -4.34 8.28 11.99
CA PHE A 16 -4.86 8.08 10.65
C PHE A 16 -6.38 8.15 10.62
N HIS A 17 -6.91 8.89 9.65
CA HIS A 17 -8.33 9.04 9.41
C HIS A 17 -8.66 8.71 7.96
N TYR A 18 -9.30 7.56 7.74
CA TYR A 18 -9.73 7.14 6.40
C TYR A 18 -10.97 7.88 5.88
N GLU A 19 -11.85 8.30 6.80
CA GLU A 19 -13.08 9.05 6.53
C GLU A 19 -12.89 10.53 6.94
N GLY A 20 -13.06 11.47 6.00
CA GLY A 20 -12.89 12.91 6.22
C GLY A 20 -11.95 13.57 5.19
N GLY A 21 -11.96 14.90 5.07
CA GLY A 21 -11.20 15.65 4.05
C GLY A 21 -10.50 16.92 4.56
N ASP A 22 -9.40 17.26 3.89
CA ASP A 22 -8.32 18.23 4.19
C ASP A 22 -7.40 17.82 5.34
N TRP A 23 -6.52 16.87 5.06
CA TRP A 23 -5.51 16.41 6.00
C TRP A 23 -4.13 16.54 5.39
N ASN A 24 -3.23 17.26 6.08
CA ASN A 24 -1.80 17.20 5.82
C ASN A 24 -1.21 16.02 6.60
N HIS A 25 -0.34 15.22 5.97
CA HIS A 25 0.35 14.08 6.61
C HIS A 25 -0.60 12.99 7.16
N ASN A 26 -1.73 12.74 6.51
CA ASN A 26 -2.67 11.69 6.90
C ASN A 26 -2.46 10.43 6.06
N TYR A 27 -1.49 9.65 6.51
CA TYR A 27 -1.26 8.29 6.06
C TYR A 27 -1.02 7.41 7.28
N PRO A 28 -1.41 6.14 7.23
CA PRO A 28 -1.25 5.23 8.36
C PRO A 28 0.23 4.96 8.62
N LYS A 29 0.60 4.74 9.88
CA LYS A 29 1.96 4.33 10.24
C LYS A 29 2.39 3.07 9.49
N ARG A 30 3.54 3.13 8.83
CA ARG A 30 4.17 1.98 8.16
C ARG A 30 4.44 0.84 9.12
N ILE A 31 4.10 -0.37 8.66
CA ILE A 31 4.46 -1.64 9.31
C ILE A 31 5.24 -2.60 8.41
N SER A 32 5.20 -2.42 7.08
CA SER A 32 5.92 -3.28 6.14
C SER A 32 7.41 -2.94 6.01
N PRO A 33 8.22 -3.89 5.49
CA PRO A 33 9.49 -3.55 4.83
C PRO A 33 9.27 -2.68 3.58
N PHE A 34 10.37 -2.26 2.96
CA PHE A 34 10.37 -1.55 1.67
C PHE A 34 9.85 -2.45 0.55
N PHE A 35 9.13 -1.84 -0.40
CA PHE A 35 8.62 -2.52 -1.59
C PHE A 35 9.64 -2.44 -2.73
N PRO A 36 10.04 -3.57 -3.34
CA PRO A 36 10.86 -3.58 -4.54
C PRO A 36 10.13 -2.88 -5.69
N LYS A 37 10.81 -2.08 -6.51
CA LYS A 37 10.18 -1.33 -7.62
C LYS A 37 8.99 -0.45 -7.18
N GLY A 38 9.08 0.16 -6.00
CA GLY A 38 8.01 0.99 -5.44
C GLY A 38 7.49 2.09 -6.38
N TYR A 39 8.33 2.62 -7.28
CA TYR A 39 7.93 3.61 -8.28
C TYR A 39 6.84 3.10 -9.24
N ASP A 40 7.07 1.96 -9.89
CA ASP A 40 6.12 1.40 -10.84
C ASP A 40 4.84 0.93 -10.13
N LEU A 41 4.98 0.39 -8.92
CA LEU A 41 3.85 -0.04 -8.10
C LEU A 41 2.98 1.14 -7.65
N PHE A 42 3.60 2.28 -7.33
CA PHE A 42 2.89 3.51 -6.97
C PHE A 42 1.90 3.91 -8.07
N PHE A 43 2.34 3.98 -9.33
CA PHE A 43 1.45 4.31 -10.46
C PHE A 43 0.39 3.23 -10.70
N ALA A 44 0.76 1.95 -10.55
CA ALA A 44 -0.20 0.86 -10.69
C ALA A 44 -1.35 0.93 -9.67
N LEU A 45 -1.06 1.35 -8.43
CA LEU A 45 -2.07 1.56 -7.40
C LEU A 45 -2.95 2.78 -7.69
N LEU A 46 -2.36 3.90 -8.13
CA LEU A 46 -3.13 5.09 -8.52
C LEU A 46 -4.09 4.77 -9.67
N ASP A 47 -3.63 4.08 -10.72
CA ASP A 47 -4.46 3.61 -11.81
C ASP A 47 -5.56 2.66 -11.31
N GLY A 48 -5.22 1.74 -10.41
CA GLY A 48 -6.17 0.83 -9.78
C GLY A 48 -7.29 1.55 -9.03
N ILE A 49 -6.98 2.61 -8.30
CA ILE A 49 -7.98 3.47 -7.64
C ILE A 49 -8.80 4.24 -8.68
N TYR A 50 -8.14 4.91 -9.63
CA TYR A 50 -8.78 5.75 -10.65
C TYR A 50 -9.78 4.97 -11.51
N TYR A 51 -9.40 3.76 -11.93
CA TYR A 51 -10.26 2.85 -12.69
C TYR A 51 -11.20 2.01 -11.83
N LYS A 52 -11.32 2.30 -10.52
CA LYS A 52 -12.21 1.62 -9.56
C LYS A 52 -11.99 0.10 -9.47
N ARG A 53 -10.74 -0.34 -9.66
CA ARG A 53 -10.32 -1.74 -9.46
C ARG A 53 -10.02 -2.03 -7.99
N PHE A 54 -9.57 -1.02 -7.26
CA PHE A 54 -9.30 -1.09 -5.83
C PHE A 54 -10.19 -0.09 -5.08
N GLU A 55 -10.63 -0.48 -3.89
CA GLU A 55 -11.25 0.45 -2.96
C GLU A 55 -10.14 1.25 -2.27
N GLY A 56 -9.91 2.46 -2.76
CA GLY A 56 -8.96 3.38 -2.18
C GLY A 56 -9.32 4.83 -2.47
N ARG A 57 -8.65 5.74 -1.77
CA ARG A 57 -8.86 7.18 -1.92
C ARG A 57 -7.60 7.95 -1.57
N GLN A 58 -7.57 9.20 -2.00
CA GLN A 58 -6.59 10.17 -1.55
C GLN A 58 -6.84 10.47 -0.06
N THR A 59 -5.84 10.27 0.78
CA THR A 59 -5.89 10.54 2.23
C THR A 59 -5.07 11.76 2.64
N ASP A 60 -4.13 12.18 1.80
CA ASP A 60 -3.29 13.39 1.89
C ASP A 60 -2.94 13.89 0.48
N TRP A 61 -2.40 15.10 0.34
CA TRP A 61 -2.01 15.70 -0.95
C TRP A 61 -1.13 14.77 -1.80
N GLY A 62 -0.18 14.09 -1.15
CA GLY A 62 0.72 13.13 -1.80
C GLY A 62 0.42 11.66 -1.47
N SER A 63 -0.68 11.34 -0.78
CA SER A 63 -0.93 9.97 -0.28
C SER A 63 -2.28 9.42 -0.69
N HIS A 64 -2.26 8.18 -1.17
CA HIS A 64 -3.45 7.40 -1.48
C HIS A 64 -3.41 6.08 -0.72
N THR A 65 -4.51 5.76 -0.03
CA THR A 65 -4.61 4.53 0.77
C THR A 65 -5.71 3.64 0.20
N CYS A 66 -5.36 2.40 -0.13
CA CYS A 66 -6.32 1.33 -0.43
C CYS A 66 -6.56 0.51 0.84
N LEU A 67 -7.82 0.19 1.14
CA LEU A 67 -8.13 -0.75 2.21
C LEU A 67 -8.15 -2.16 1.63
N MET A 68 -7.28 -3.03 2.13
CA MET A 68 -7.17 -4.40 1.63
C MET A 68 -7.01 -5.39 2.78
N TYR A 69 -7.64 -6.55 2.66
CA TYR A 69 -7.28 -7.71 3.45
C TYR A 69 -5.95 -8.31 2.95
N PRO A 70 -5.21 -9.05 3.80
CA PRO A 70 -3.93 -9.64 3.40
C PRO A 70 -4.01 -10.56 2.16
N ASP A 71 -5.12 -11.28 1.95
CA ASP A 71 -5.33 -12.13 0.77
C ASP A 71 -5.54 -11.32 -0.52
N GLU A 72 -6.32 -10.24 -0.46
CA GLU A 72 -6.49 -9.30 -1.58
C GLU A 72 -5.15 -8.66 -1.95
N MET A 73 -4.40 -8.22 -0.94
CA MET A 73 -3.08 -7.62 -1.11
C MET A 73 -2.09 -8.60 -1.74
N LEU A 74 -2.07 -9.86 -1.28
CA LEU A 74 -1.26 -10.91 -1.89
C LEU A 74 -1.64 -11.12 -3.35
N SER A 75 -2.94 -11.21 -3.67
CA SER A 75 -3.38 -11.41 -5.05
C SER A 75 -2.92 -10.29 -5.99
N VAL A 76 -2.97 -9.03 -5.53
CA VAL A 76 -2.52 -7.87 -6.32
C VAL A 76 -1.01 -7.91 -6.51
N LEU A 77 -0.25 -8.15 -5.43
CA LEU A 77 1.20 -8.11 -5.49
C LEU A 77 1.82 -9.34 -6.17
N GLU A 78 1.20 -10.51 -6.07
CA GLU A 78 1.62 -11.72 -6.80
C GLU A 78 1.46 -11.55 -8.31
N ASP A 79 0.39 -10.89 -8.78
CA ASP A 79 0.23 -10.55 -10.20
C ASP A 79 1.28 -9.52 -10.65
N TYR A 80 1.51 -8.49 -9.83
CA TYR A 80 2.48 -7.44 -10.11
C TYR A 80 3.93 -7.97 -10.17
N TYR A 81 4.35 -8.77 -9.18
CA TYR A 81 5.71 -9.34 -9.10
C TYR A 81 5.82 -10.73 -9.75
N LYS A 82 4.91 -11.09 -10.65
CA LYS A 82 4.87 -12.42 -11.27
C LYS A 82 6.18 -12.82 -11.97
N ARG A 83 6.96 -11.85 -12.44
CA ARG A 83 8.25 -12.09 -13.11
C ARG A 83 9.45 -12.05 -12.15
N GLU A 84 9.20 -11.71 -10.89
CA GLU A 84 10.18 -11.46 -9.84
C GLU A 84 10.05 -12.49 -8.71
N GLY A 85 9.44 -13.65 -8.97
CA GLY A 85 9.18 -14.67 -7.96
C GLY A 85 10.43 -15.20 -7.22
N ASP A 86 11.60 -15.12 -7.85
CA ASP A 86 12.88 -15.52 -7.25
C ASP A 86 13.60 -14.37 -6.51
N ASN A 87 13.03 -13.16 -6.51
CA ASN A 87 13.61 -12.01 -5.81
C ASN A 87 13.42 -12.15 -4.29
N GLU A 88 14.52 -12.13 -3.53
CA GLU A 88 14.50 -12.31 -2.08
C GLU A 88 13.68 -11.25 -1.34
N GLU A 89 13.72 -9.98 -1.78
CA GLU A 89 12.96 -8.89 -1.17
C GLU A 89 11.45 -9.06 -1.40
N VAL A 90 11.04 -9.49 -2.60
CA VAL A 90 9.65 -9.84 -2.92
C VAL A 90 9.18 -11.00 -2.04
N GLN A 91 10.00 -12.04 -1.91
CA GLN A 91 9.69 -13.18 -1.04
C GLN A 91 9.55 -12.75 0.43
N GLN A 92 10.45 -11.90 0.93
CA GLN A 92 10.37 -11.36 2.29
C GLN A 92 9.10 -10.54 2.50
N LEU A 93 8.71 -9.71 1.53
CA LEU A 93 7.46 -8.96 1.55
C LEU A 93 6.25 -9.91 1.62
N PHE A 94 6.21 -10.96 0.80
CA PHE A 94 5.11 -11.93 0.83
C PHE A 94 5.07 -12.70 2.15
N GLN A 95 6.22 -13.08 2.71
CA GLN A 95 6.29 -13.70 4.03
C GLN A 95 5.85 -12.75 5.15
N PHE A 96 6.07 -11.44 5.00
CA PHE A 96 5.54 -10.44 5.92
C PHE A 96 4.01 -10.41 5.86
N ILE A 97 3.43 -10.31 4.65
CA ILE A 97 1.97 -10.25 4.47
C ILE A 97 1.29 -11.51 5.01
N LYS A 98 1.88 -12.68 4.79
CA LYS A 98 1.38 -13.98 5.31
C LYS A 98 1.35 -14.07 6.84
N LYS A 99 2.04 -13.19 7.55
CA LYS A 99 2.05 -13.12 9.03
C LYS A 99 1.05 -12.10 9.58
N LEU A 100 0.39 -11.32 8.72
CA LEU A 100 -0.65 -10.38 9.13
C LEU A 100 -1.93 -11.11 9.58
N ASP A 101 -2.78 -10.40 10.30
CA ASP A 101 -4.08 -10.92 10.74
C ASP A 101 -5.08 -10.85 9.58
N TYR A 102 -5.43 -12.00 9.01
CA TYR A 102 -6.37 -12.11 7.90
C TYR A 102 -7.81 -11.69 8.26
N GLY A 103 -8.14 -11.53 9.55
CA GLY A 103 -9.41 -10.98 10.01
C GLY A 103 -9.46 -9.45 10.00
N ARG A 104 -8.40 -8.77 9.56
CA ARG A 104 -8.26 -7.31 9.60
C ARG A 104 -7.83 -6.75 8.25
N GLN A 105 -8.30 -5.54 7.95
CA GLN A 105 -7.80 -4.77 6.83
C GLN A 105 -6.54 -4.00 7.19
N TYR A 106 -5.73 -3.73 6.17
CA TYR A 106 -4.53 -2.91 6.23
C TYR A 106 -4.57 -1.88 5.10
N GLY A 107 -3.79 -0.81 5.25
CA GLY A 107 -3.65 0.20 4.20
C GLY A 107 -2.53 -0.16 3.26
N LEU A 108 -2.81 -0.40 1.97
CA LEU A 108 -1.78 -0.36 0.94
C LEU A 108 -1.64 1.08 0.47
N VAL A 109 -0.55 1.73 0.87
CA VAL A 109 -0.38 3.17 0.76
C VAL A 109 0.61 3.49 -0.35
N ALA A 110 0.19 4.33 -1.29
CA ALA A 110 1.04 4.96 -2.29
C ALA A 110 1.29 6.41 -1.84
N CYS A 111 2.54 6.75 -1.51
CA CYS A 111 2.91 8.04 -0.94
C CYS A 111 4.04 8.71 -1.73
N GLU A 112 3.88 9.99 -2.05
CA GLU A 112 4.96 10.87 -2.45
C GLU A 112 5.75 11.27 -1.20
N MET A 113 7.06 11.06 -1.24
CA MET A 113 8.02 11.42 -0.19
C MET A 113 8.66 12.76 -0.59
N SER A 114 8.51 13.76 0.27
CA SER A 114 9.11 15.11 0.10
C SER A 114 10.29 15.33 1.04
#